data_AF-M1ZXF8-F1
#
_entry.id   AF-M1ZXF8-F1
#
_cell.length_a   1.000
_cell.length_b   1.000
_cell.length_c   1.000
_cell.angle_alpha   90.00
_cell.angle_beta   90.00
_cell.angle_gamma   90.00
#
_symmetry.space_group_name_H-M   'P 1'
#
loop_
_entity.id
_entity.type
_entity.pdbx_description
1 polymer ?
#
loop_
_entity_poly.entity_id
_entity_poly.type
_entity_poly.pdbx_seq_one_letter_code
_entity_poly.pdbx_strand_id
1 'polypeptide(L)' 'MKRDVQIIDLKDISTVFAAQIVGTKEILYSQDENLRIQYDMRSFKDYVKLNEERQIVMDSIKKDGKVYG' A
#
# COMPACT_ATOMS: atom_id res chain seq x y z
N MET A 1 17.73 -12.78 23.55
CA MET A 1 17.86 -11.86 22.40
C MET A 1 16.70 -10.87 22.46
N LYS A 2 16.98 -9.57 22.47
CA LYS A 2 15.94 -8.55 22.23
C LYS A 2 15.77 -8.43 20.71
N ARG A 3 14.52 -8.49 20.24
CA ARG A 3 14.19 -8.22 18.83
C ARG A 3 13.67 -6.80 18.74
N ASP A 4 14.11 -6.07 17.72
CA ASP A 4 13.52 -4.79 17.39
C ASP A 4 12.12 -5.02 16.82
N VAL A 5 11.13 -4.36 17.43
CA VAL A 5 9.72 -4.48 17.07
C VAL A 5 9.20 -3.10 16.72
N GLN A 6 8.48 -3.02 15.61
CA GLN A 6 7.76 -1.82 15.20
C GLN A 6 6.26 -2.08 15.24
N ILE A 7 5.51 -1.10 15.71
CA ILE A 7 4.05 -1.10 15.74
C ILE A 7 3.60 0.09 14.92
N ILE A 8 2.64 -0.13 14.03
CA ILE A 8 2.10 0.88 13.12
C ILE A 8 0.58 0.92 13.24
N ASP A 9 -0.02 2.09 13.05
CA ASP A 9 -1.46 2.22 12.91
C ASP A 9 -1.83 2.08 11.42
N LEU A 10 -2.61 1.05 11.08
CA LEU A 10 -3.07 0.80 9.72
C LEU A 10 -3.95 1.92 9.14
N LYS A 11 -4.42 2.85 9.98
CA LYS A 11 -5.17 4.05 9.56
C LYS A 11 -4.27 5.21 9.14
N ASP A 12 -3.00 5.21 9.54
CA ASP A 12 -2.05 6.30 9.33
C ASP A 12 -0.78 5.81 8.63
N ILE A 13 -0.97 5.20 7.44
CA ILE A 13 0.11 4.72 6.58
C ILE A 13 -0.17 5.07 5.13
N SER A 14 0.90 5.15 4.33
CA SER A 14 0.77 5.40 2.89
C SER A 14 0.03 4.25 2.19
N THR A 15 -0.67 4.56 1.10
CA THR A 15 -1.39 3.58 0.28
C THR A 15 -0.49 2.46 -0.24
N VAL A 16 0.76 2.77 -0.59
CA VAL A 16 1.74 1.77 -1.04
C VAL A 16 2.06 0.79 0.09
N PHE A 17 2.31 1.31 1.29
CA PHE A 17 2.67 0.49 2.43
C PHE A 17 1.48 -0.36 2.91
N ALA A 18 0.27 0.20 2.91
CA ALA A 18 -0.95 -0.55 3.19
C ALA A 18 -1.14 -1.74 2.23
N ALA A 19 -0.98 -1.53 0.92
CA ALA A 19 -1.10 -2.60 -0.07
C ALA A 19 -0.03 -3.70 0.11
N GLN A 20 1.21 -3.33 0.47
CA GLN A 20 2.26 -4.30 0.80
C GLN A 20 1.87 -5.14 2.01
N ILE A 21 1.47 -4.51 3.12
CA ILE A 21 1.03 -5.22 4.33
C ILE A 21 -0.13 -6.15 4.00
N VAL A 22 -1.18 -5.66 3.34
CA VAL A 22 -2.34 -6.49 2.99
C VAL A 22 -1.96 -7.68 2.10
N GLY A 23 -1.02 -7.49 1.16
CA GLY A 23 -0.57 -8.55 0.27
C GLY A 23 0.37 -9.58 0.89
N THR A 24 1.07 -9.25 1.98
CA THR A 24 2.10 -10.13 2.57
C THR A 24 1.91 -10.47 4.04
N LYS A 25 0.87 -9.94 4.70
CA LYS A 25 0.65 -10.12 6.15
C LYS A 25 0.36 -11.56 6.51
N GLU A 26 0.76 -11.91 7.72
CA GLU A 26 0.18 -13.01 8.49
C GLU A 26 -0.79 -12.43 9.53
N ILE A 27 -2.00 -12.95 9.60
CA ILE A 27 -3.01 -12.45 10.53
C ILE A 27 -2.79 -13.12 11.89
N LEU A 28 -2.38 -12.33 12.88
CA LEU A 28 -2.24 -12.79 14.26
C LEU A 28 -3.57 -12.78 15.03
N TYR A 29 -4.42 -11.78 14.76
CA TYR A 29 -5.73 -11.62 15.40
C TYR A 29 -6.68 -10.79 14.52
N SER A 30 -7.96 -11.13 14.56
CA SER A 30 -9.02 -10.42 13.85
C SER A 30 -10.35 -10.72 14.53
N GLN A 31 -10.99 -9.68 15.11
CA GLN A 31 -12.28 -9.82 15.79
C GLN A 31 -13.45 -9.75 14.80
N ASP A 32 -13.35 -8.85 13.81
CA ASP A 32 -14.34 -8.65 12.77
C ASP A 32 -13.70 -8.89 11.40
N GLU A 33 -13.96 -10.08 10.85
CA GLU A 33 -13.45 -10.50 9.55
C GLU A 33 -13.98 -9.64 8.40
N ASN A 34 -15.23 -9.15 8.50
CA ASN A 34 -15.81 -8.32 7.44
C ASN A 34 -15.12 -6.96 7.39
N LEU A 35 -14.88 -6.36 8.54
CA LEU A 35 -14.12 -5.12 8.63
C LEU A 35 -12.71 -5.28 8.03
N ARG A 36 -12.03 -6.39 8.35
CA ARG A 36 -10.70 -6.67 7.80
C ARG A 36 -10.74 -6.83 6.28
N ILE A 37 -11.68 -7.61 5.74
CA ILE A 37 -11.82 -7.82 4.29
C ILE A 37 -12.13 -6.50 3.56
N GLN A 38 -12.98 -5.65 4.14
CA GLN A 38 -13.28 -4.33 3.59
C GLN A 38 -12.03 -3.42 3.57
N TYR A 39 -11.23 -3.44 4.64
CA TYR A 39 -9.95 -2.72 4.68
C TYR A 39 -8.98 -3.22 3.59
N ASP A 40 -8.87 -4.54 3.43
CA ASP A 40 -7.98 -5.17 2.44
C ASP A 40 -8.37 -4.78 1.01
N MET A 41 -9.66 -4.89 0.70
CA MET A 41 -10.21 -4.50 -0.60
C MET A 41 -10.00 -3.01 -0.89
N ARG A 42 -10.25 -2.16 0.10
CA ARG A 42 -10.05 -0.71 -0.04
C ARG A 42 -8.57 -0.38 -0.27
N SER A 43 -7.67 -1.00 0.47
CA SER A 43 -6.23 -0.79 0.34
C SER A 43 -5.73 -1.09 -1.07
N PHE A 44 -6.17 -2.21 -1.67
CA PHE A 44 -5.81 -2.52 -3.05
C PHE A 44 -6.46 -1.58 -4.06
N LYS A 45 -7.74 -1.23 -3.87
CA LYS A 45 -8.42 -0.27 -4.76
C LYS A 45 -7.72 1.08 -4.77
N ASP A 46 -7.37 1.61 -3.60
CA ASP A 46 -6.69 2.89 -3.46
C ASP A 46 -5.28 2.81 -4.08
N TYR A 47 -4.58 1.68 -3.95
CA TYR A 47 -3.28 1.46 -4.56
C TYR A 47 -3.31 1.41 -6.09
N VAL A 48 -4.31 0.73 -6.67
CA VAL A 48 -4.51 0.72 -8.13
C VAL A 48 -4.74 2.13 -8.64
N LYS A 49 -5.64 2.89 -8.01
CA LYS A 49 -5.94 4.27 -8.38
C LYS A 49 -4.68 5.16 -8.30
N LEU A 50 -3.92 5.06 -7.21
CA LEU A 50 -2.67 5.81 -7.06
C LEU A 50 -1.67 5.49 -8.18
N ASN A 51 -1.58 4.24 -8.61
CA ASN A 51 -0.70 3.85 -9.71
C ASN A 51 -1.20 4.33 -11.06
N GLU A 52 -2.51 4.34 -11.31
CA GLU A 52 -3.09 4.95 -12.52
C GLU A 52 -2.74 6.44 -12.61
N GLU A 53 -2.90 7.17 -11.51
CA GLU A 53 -2.54 8.60 -11.42
C GLU A 53 -1.03 8.82 -11.64
N ARG A 54 -0.19 7.96 -11.05
CA ARG A 54 1.28 8.01 -11.24
C ARG A 54 1.70 7.66 -12.65
N GLN A 55 1.02 6.72 -13.31
CA GLN A 55 1.36 6.28 -14.66
C GLN A 55 1.32 7.46 -15.65
N ILE A 56 0.33 8.34 -15.52
CA ILE A 56 0.21 9.55 -16.36
C ILE A 56 1.45 10.44 -16.21
N VAL A 57 1.90 10.67 -14.97
CA VAL A 57 3.10 11.47 -14.69
C VAL A 57 4.35 10.78 -15.25
N MET A 58 4.47 9.47 -15.06
CA MET A 58 5.60 8.69 -15.56
C MET A 58 5.67 8.68 -17.09
N ASP A 59 4.54 8.60 -17.76
CA ASP A 59 4.46 8.63 -19.22
C ASP A 59 4.84 10.02 -19.77
N SER A 60 4.46 11.10 -19.08
CA SER A 60 4.95 12.45 -19.40
C SER A 60 6.47 12.54 -19.27
N ILE A 61 7.03 12.07 -18.16
CA ILE A 61 8.50 12.10 -17.92
C ILE A 61 9.25 11.31 -19.00
N LYS A 62 8.74 10.14 -19.39
CA LYS A 62 9.32 9.32 -20.47
C LYS A 62 9.28 10.04 -21.82
N LYS A 63 8.17 10.70 -22.15
CA LYS A 63 8.01 11.48 -23.38
C LYS A 63 8.99 12.66 -23.44
N ASP A 64 9.27 13.28 -22.30
CA ASP A 64 10.17 14.43 -22.18
C ASP A 64 11.66 14.03 -22.10
N GLY A 65 11.99 12.73 -22.18
CA GLY A 65 13.35 12.20 -22.31
C GLY A 65 14.26 12.36 -21.08
N LYS A 66 13.74 12.87 -19.97
CA LYS A 66 14.51 13.03 -18.71
C LYS A 66 14.23 11.89 -17.75
N VAL A 67 14.67 10.68 -18.08
CA VAL A 67 14.77 9.61 -17.08
C VAL A 67 16.17 9.70 -16.47
N TYR A 68 16.30 10.41 -15.35
CA TYR A 68 17.48 10.26 -14.49
C TYR A 68 17.29 8.96 -13.71
N GLY A 69 18.05 7.93 -14.12
CA GLY A 69 18.24 6.71 -13.34
C GLY A 69 19.27 6.89 -12.24
#